data_AF-X1LZ18-F1
#
_entry.id   AF-X1LZ18-F1
#
_cell.length_a   1.000
_cell.length_b   1.000
_cell.length_c   1.000
_cell.angle_alpha   90.00
_cell.angle_beta   90.00
_cell.angle_gamma   90.00
#
_symmetry.space_group_name_H-M   'P 1'
#
loop_
_entity.id
_entity.type
_entity.pdbx_description
1 polymer ?
#
loop_
_entity_poly.entity_id
_entity_poly.type
_entity_poly.pdbx_seq_one_letter_code
_entity_poly.pdbx_strand_id
1 'polypeptide(L)'
;KAQLIQLEEHIRDTERALERRDDQVKQHHAQLKEYEELIAQRSTIEEGYTQFVKTKELCDELERRFRQSVNLEKQKSQLDSKIREAGQSLITDHALAQSRIKELEASSRKLPQLKNELSSLQVQLRHLAELDETLLGGRQASQELLTQVHHLESNKTQLEQEIKEIQEKLNLLSTQTEAKCPLCERELEVEGLKLIETKYADDRHSKSNSLKLNQVELDKNKTELESLEKEVSQLDARLKQDRASAQSKVSILSQSISEAEEAGNRLNE
;
A
#
# COMPACT_ATOMS: atom_id res chain seq x y z
N LYS A 1 -33.60 113.51 92.30
CA LYS A 1 -32.33 112.90 91.83
C LYS A 1 -32.51 111.43 91.40
N ALA A 2 -33.12 110.55 92.20
CA ALA A 2 -33.32 109.14 91.84
C ALA A 2 -34.20 108.90 90.58
N GLN A 3 -35.27 109.68 90.39
CA GLN A 3 -36.13 109.60 89.20
C GLN A 3 -35.42 110.00 87.90
N LEU A 4 -34.47 110.94 87.97
CA LEU A 4 -33.65 111.34 86.81
C LEU A 4 -32.68 110.23 86.40
N ILE A 5 -32.07 109.54 87.36
CA ILE A 5 -31.15 108.42 87.10
C ILE A 5 -31.90 107.23 86.46
N GLN A 6 -33.12 106.91 86.93
CA GLN A 6 -33.96 105.88 86.32
C GLN A 6 -34.39 106.23 84.89
N LEU A 7 -34.69 107.51 84.63
CA LEU A 7 -34.98 108.01 83.28
C LEU A 7 -33.75 107.92 82.38
N GLU A 8 -32.56 108.28 82.87
CA GLU A 8 -31.29 108.16 82.13
C GLU A 8 -30.92 106.70 81.85
N GLU A 9 -31.14 105.78 82.80
CA GLU A 9 -30.96 104.34 82.60
C GLU A 9 -31.94 103.79 81.56
N HIS A 10 -33.22 104.14 81.69
CA HIS A 10 -34.24 103.73 80.72
C HIS A 10 -33.95 104.30 79.33
N ILE A 11 -33.47 105.55 79.22
CA ILE A 11 -33.04 106.15 77.95
C ILE A 11 -31.89 105.34 77.35
N ARG A 12 -30.82 105.05 78.10
CA ARG A 12 -29.69 104.24 77.59
C ARG A 12 -30.10 102.83 77.17
N ASP A 13 -30.98 102.18 77.92
CA ASP A 13 -31.44 100.83 77.57
C ASP A 13 -32.37 100.85 76.35
N THR A 14 -33.19 101.89 76.19
CA THR A 14 -33.94 102.10 74.94
C THR A 14 -33.04 102.44 73.76
N GLU A 15 -31.96 103.20 73.94
CA GLU A 15 -30.95 103.48 72.91
C GLU A 15 -30.22 102.21 72.46
N ARG A 16 -29.78 101.37 73.41
CA ARG A 16 -29.19 100.05 73.10
C ARG A 16 -30.17 99.08 72.47
N ALA A 17 -31.45 99.17 72.82
CA ALA A 17 -32.50 98.38 72.18
C ALA A 17 -32.76 98.87 70.75
N LEU A 18 -32.78 100.18 70.52
CA LEU A 18 -32.89 100.79 69.20
C LEU A 18 -31.70 100.41 68.31
N GLU A 19 -30.47 100.49 68.81
CA GLU A 19 -29.26 100.11 68.08
C GLU A 19 -29.26 98.64 67.66
N ARG A 20 -29.60 97.72 68.60
CA ARG A 20 -29.76 96.29 68.28
C ARG A 20 -30.84 96.02 67.25
N ARG A 21 -31.94 96.79 67.26
CA ARG A 21 -33.02 96.65 66.28
C ARG A 21 -32.62 97.23 64.93
N ASP A 22 -31.87 98.32 64.90
CA ASP A 22 -31.32 98.91 63.69
C ASP A 22 -30.32 97.95 63.01
N ASP A 23 -29.46 97.29 63.79
CA ASP A 23 -28.56 96.25 63.27
C ASP A 23 -29.30 95.04 62.72
N GLN A 24 -30.37 94.58 63.38
CA GLN A 24 -31.24 93.52 62.87
C GLN A 24 -31.94 93.94 61.58
N VAL A 25 -32.41 95.17 61.50
CA VAL A 25 -33.03 95.74 60.29
C VAL A 25 -32.02 95.76 59.15
N LYS A 26 -30.79 96.21 59.39
CA LYS A 26 -29.71 96.19 58.39
C LYS A 26 -29.38 94.77 57.92
N GLN A 27 -29.29 93.80 58.83
CA GLN A 27 -29.04 92.40 58.49
C GLN A 27 -30.16 91.81 57.63
N HIS A 28 -31.42 92.03 58.00
CA HIS A 28 -32.55 91.57 57.22
C HIS A 28 -32.66 92.27 55.86
N HIS A 29 -32.34 93.56 55.76
CA HIS A 29 -32.27 94.25 54.47
C HIS A 29 -31.16 93.70 53.58
N ALA A 30 -29.99 93.35 54.13
CA ALA A 30 -28.92 92.72 53.37
C ALA A 30 -29.37 91.35 52.83
N GLN A 31 -29.99 90.52 53.67
CA GLN A 31 -30.54 89.22 53.26
C GLN A 31 -31.65 89.36 52.21
N LEU A 32 -32.56 90.32 52.38
CA LEU A 32 -33.61 90.60 51.38
C LEU A 32 -33.01 90.99 50.04
N LYS A 33 -31.97 91.83 50.04
CA LYS A 33 -31.28 92.21 48.82
C LYS A 33 -30.63 91.02 48.11
N GLU A 34 -29.99 90.11 48.86
CA GLU A 34 -29.44 88.86 48.29
C GLU A 34 -30.54 87.98 47.66
N TYR A 35 -31.69 87.85 48.33
CA TYR A 35 -32.83 87.11 47.77
C TYR A 35 -33.45 87.80 46.56
N GLU A 36 -33.57 89.13 46.56
CA GLU A 36 -34.06 89.91 45.42
C GLU A 36 -33.13 89.78 44.21
N GLU A 37 -31.82 89.80 44.42
CA GLU A 37 -30.82 89.56 43.36
C GLU A 37 -30.92 88.15 42.78
N LEU A 38 -31.14 87.13 43.64
CA LEU A 38 -31.35 85.75 43.20
C LEU A 38 -32.67 85.59 42.43
N ILE A 39 -33.75 86.24 42.89
CA ILE A 39 -35.05 86.27 42.19
C ILE A 39 -34.93 86.98 40.85
N ALA A 40 -34.15 88.07 40.77
CA ALA A 40 -33.90 88.77 39.51
C ALA A 40 -33.16 87.90 38.49
N GLN A 41 -32.33 86.94 38.95
CA GLN A 41 -31.63 85.98 38.09
C GLN A 41 -32.43 84.71 37.80
N ARG A 42 -33.64 84.57 38.36
CA ARG A 42 -34.45 83.34 38.27
C ARG A 42 -34.67 82.85 36.85
N SER A 43 -35.01 83.74 35.91
CA SER A 43 -35.24 83.37 34.50
C SER A 43 -33.99 82.76 33.88
N THR A 44 -32.82 83.37 34.10
CA THR A 44 -31.53 82.88 33.62
C THR A 44 -31.20 81.50 34.19
N ILE A 45 -31.50 81.27 35.47
CA ILE A 45 -31.28 79.97 36.14
C ILE A 45 -32.22 78.90 35.56
N GLU A 46 -33.51 79.20 35.39
CA GLU A 46 -34.51 78.27 34.83
C GLU A 46 -34.20 77.95 33.35
N GLU A 47 -33.76 78.94 32.56
CA GLU A 47 -33.30 78.75 31.19
C GLU A 47 -32.04 77.87 31.13
N GLY A 48 -31.05 78.16 31.97
CA GLY A 48 -29.81 77.37 32.07
C GLY A 48 -30.09 75.93 32.48
N TYR A 49 -30.98 75.70 33.45
CA TYR A 49 -31.41 74.36 33.85
C TYR A 49 -32.11 73.62 32.71
N THR A 50 -32.98 74.30 31.96
CA THR A 50 -33.67 73.72 30.80
C THR A 50 -32.66 73.32 29.70
N GLN A 51 -31.66 74.16 29.44
CA GLN A 51 -30.58 73.84 28.50
C GLN A 51 -29.73 72.66 28.98
N PHE A 52 -29.41 72.61 30.28
CA PHE A 52 -28.68 71.50 30.89
C PHE A 52 -29.44 70.18 30.74
N VAL A 53 -30.74 70.15 31.05
CA VAL A 53 -31.57 68.94 30.91
C VAL A 53 -31.59 68.46 29.47
N LYS A 54 -31.84 69.35 28.50
CA LYS A 54 -31.81 69.00 27.07
C LYS A 54 -30.45 68.46 26.62
N THR A 55 -29.37 69.08 27.08
CA THR A 55 -28.00 68.65 26.74
C THR A 55 -27.70 67.29 27.34
N LYS A 56 -28.14 67.05 28.59
CA LYS A 56 -28.01 65.77 29.26
C LYS A 56 -28.75 64.66 28.53
N GLU A 57 -29.99 64.89 28.11
CA GLU A 57 -30.76 63.92 27.31
C GLU A 57 -30.06 63.56 26.00
N LEU A 58 -29.49 64.55 25.31
CA LEU A 58 -28.70 64.33 24.09
C LEU A 58 -27.42 63.52 24.38
N CYS A 59 -26.71 63.83 25.47
CA CYS A 59 -25.54 63.06 25.90
C CYS A 59 -25.89 61.60 26.19
N ASP A 60 -26.97 61.37 26.94
CA ASP A 60 -27.42 60.02 27.30
C ASP A 60 -27.81 59.20 26.05
N GLU A 61 -28.48 59.81 25.06
CA GLU A 61 -28.80 59.14 23.79
C GLU A 61 -27.55 58.88 22.93
N LEU A 62 -26.60 59.82 22.87
CA LEU A 62 -25.32 59.61 22.19
C LEU A 62 -24.52 58.48 22.84
N GLU A 63 -24.50 58.40 24.17
CA GLU A 63 -23.84 57.31 24.89
C GLU A 63 -24.51 55.97 24.60
N ARG A 64 -25.84 55.93 24.58
CA ARG A 64 -26.60 54.72 24.19
C ARG A 64 -26.24 54.25 22.78
N ARG A 65 -26.23 55.17 21.80
CA ARG A 65 -25.86 54.86 20.42
C ARG A 65 -24.40 54.44 20.27
N PHE A 66 -23.49 55.07 21.02
CA PHE A 66 -22.09 54.69 21.03
C PHE A 66 -21.90 53.25 21.53
N ARG A 67 -22.54 52.89 22.64
CA ARG A 67 -22.50 51.52 23.17
C ARG A 67 -23.07 50.51 22.17
N GLN A 68 -24.15 50.85 21.46
CA GLN A 68 -24.70 50.01 20.39
C GLN A 68 -23.72 49.82 19.24
N SER A 69 -23.08 50.91 18.76
CA SER A 69 -22.08 50.87 17.69
C SER A 69 -20.89 49.97 18.05
N VAL A 70 -20.35 50.11 19.27
CA VAL A 70 -19.25 49.28 19.76
C VAL A 70 -19.64 47.79 19.82
N ASN A 71 -20.87 47.48 20.24
CA ASN A 71 -21.36 46.10 20.24
C ASN A 71 -21.48 45.54 18.82
N LEU A 72 -22.04 46.31 17.88
CA LEU A 72 -22.14 45.90 16.48
C LEU A 72 -20.76 45.67 15.84
N GLU A 73 -19.77 46.51 16.12
CA GLU A 73 -18.40 46.32 15.62
C GLU A 73 -17.75 45.06 16.22
N LYS A 74 -18.02 44.77 17.50
CA LYS A 74 -17.59 43.51 18.13
C LYS A 74 -18.26 42.29 17.49
N GLN A 75 -19.55 42.36 17.19
CA GLN A 75 -20.26 41.27 16.51
C GLN A 75 -19.75 41.08 15.09
N LYS A 76 -19.51 42.17 14.34
CA LYS A 76 -18.93 42.14 13.00
C LYS A 76 -17.56 41.49 12.99
N SER A 77 -16.65 41.91 13.88
CA SER A 77 -15.31 41.30 13.97
C SER A 77 -15.36 39.81 14.34
N GLN A 78 -16.29 39.40 15.20
CA GLN A 78 -16.51 37.97 15.49
C GLN A 78 -17.02 37.20 14.27
N LEU A 79 -17.95 37.76 13.50
CA LEU A 79 -18.45 37.15 12.27
C LEU A 79 -17.34 37.07 11.21
N ASP A 80 -16.54 38.12 11.05
CA ASP A 80 -15.40 38.15 10.11
C ASP A 80 -14.33 37.10 10.47
N SER A 81 -14.11 36.82 11.76
CA SER A 81 -13.24 35.73 12.20
C SER A 81 -13.82 34.38 11.79
N LYS A 82 -15.09 34.13 12.10
CA LYS A 82 -15.78 32.87 11.74
C LYS A 82 -15.82 32.64 10.22
N ILE A 83 -16.06 33.69 9.44
CA ILE A 83 -16.05 33.61 7.98
C ILE A 83 -14.64 33.25 7.49
N ARG A 84 -13.59 33.85 8.05
CA ARG A 84 -12.21 33.52 7.70
C ARG A 84 -11.84 32.09 8.06
N GLU A 85 -12.21 31.63 9.25
CA GLU A 85 -11.98 30.26 9.70
C GLU A 85 -12.68 29.24 8.79
N ALA A 86 -13.96 29.45 8.49
CA ALA A 86 -14.73 28.60 7.58
C ALA A 86 -14.21 28.64 6.13
N GLY A 87 -13.77 29.82 5.67
CA GLY A 87 -13.13 29.97 4.37
C GLY A 87 -11.82 29.20 4.28
N GLN A 88 -10.99 29.26 5.33
CA GLN A 88 -9.74 28.52 5.38
C GLN A 88 -9.97 27.01 5.42
N SER A 89 -10.95 26.54 6.20
CA SER A 89 -11.28 25.11 6.25
C SER A 89 -11.76 24.59 4.89
N LEU A 90 -12.59 25.37 4.19
CA LEU A 90 -13.06 25.00 2.85
C LEU A 90 -11.90 24.92 1.84
N ILE A 91 -10.94 25.85 1.91
CA ILE A 91 -9.75 25.83 1.04
C ILE A 91 -8.91 24.57 1.33
N THR A 92 -8.71 24.22 2.60
CA THR A 92 -7.95 23.01 2.95
C THR A 92 -8.66 21.74 2.50
N ASP A 93 -9.97 21.65 2.70
CA ASP A 93 -10.78 20.50 2.29
C ASP A 93 -10.78 20.35 0.76
N HIS A 94 -10.89 21.47 0.04
CA HIS A 94 -10.79 21.48 -1.41
C HIS A 94 -9.42 21.01 -1.91
N ALA A 95 -8.33 21.47 -1.28
CA ALA A 95 -6.98 21.05 -1.65
C ALA A 95 -6.77 19.54 -1.41
N LEU A 96 -7.27 19.00 -0.30
CA LEU A 96 -7.22 17.57 0.01
C LEU A 96 -8.07 16.74 -0.97
N ALA A 97 -9.27 17.20 -1.29
CA ALA A 97 -10.12 16.54 -2.28
C ALA A 97 -9.45 16.55 -3.66
N GLN A 98 -8.86 17.67 -4.07
CA GLN A 98 -8.17 17.80 -5.35
C GLN A 98 -6.90 16.94 -5.43
N SER A 99 -6.12 16.84 -4.34
CA SER A 99 -4.98 15.92 -4.30
C SER A 99 -5.44 14.47 -4.41
N ARG A 100 -6.53 14.12 -3.71
CA ARG A 100 -7.10 12.78 -3.77
C ARG A 100 -7.61 12.41 -5.16
N ILE A 101 -8.32 13.32 -5.83
CA ILE A 101 -8.76 13.13 -7.23
C ILE A 101 -7.55 12.89 -8.14
N LYS A 102 -6.49 13.69 -8.02
CA LYS A 102 -5.27 13.52 -8.83
C LYS A 102 -4.60 12.17 -8.62
N GLU A 103 -4.53 11.68 -7.39
CA GLU A 103 -4.00 10.34 -7.09
C GLU A 103 -4.83 9.23 -7.74
N LEU A 104 -6.15 9.30 -7.58
CA LEU A 104 -7.07 8.32 -8.15
C LEU A 104 -7.02 8.34 -9.68
N GLU A 105 -6.97 9.52 -10.30
CA GLU A 105 -6.82 9.67 -11.75
C GLU A 105 -5.51 9.06 -12.24
N ALA A 106 -4.41 9.32 -11.54
CA ALA A 106 -3.11 8.77 -11.89
C ALA A 106 -3.09 7.23 -11.79
N SER A 107 -3.78 6.65 -10.81
CA SER A 107 -3.95 5.20 -10.68
C SER A 107 -4.81 4.63 -11.81
N SER A 108 -5.99 5.21 -12.05
CA SER A 108 -6.92 4.78 -13.10
C SER A 108 -6.29 4.86 -14.50
N ARG A 109 -5.50 5.90 -14.79
CA ARG A 109 -4.79 6.04 -16.08
C ARG A 109 -3.78 4.92 -16.36
N LYS A 110 -3.22 4.27 -15.32
CA LYS A 110 -2.30 3.14 -15.48
C LYS A 110 -3.01 1.83 -15.80
N LEU A 111 -4.33 1.74 -15.57
CA LEU A 111 -5.10 0.52 -15.73
C LEU A 111 -4.95 -0.17 -17.09
N PRO A 112 -4.99 0.54 -18.25
CA PRO A 112 -4.82 -0.10 -19.55
C PRO A 112 -3.42 -0.70 -19.73
N GLN A 113 -2.38 -0.03 -19.21
CA GLN A 113 -1.00 -0.52 -19.27
C GLN A 113 -0.86 -1.81 -18.45
N LEU A 114 -1.39 -1.82 -17.22
CA LEU A 114 -1.38 -3.01 -16.36
C LEU A 114 -2.16 -4.18 -16.99
N LYS A 115 -3.32 -3.92 -17.61
CA LYS A 115 -4.08 -4.96 -18.33
C LYS A 115 -3.32 -5.53 -19.53
N ASN A 116 -2.61 -4.68 -20.27
CA ASN A 116 -1.77 -5.12 -21.38
C ASN A 116 -0.60 -5.98 -20.89
N GLU A 117 0.06 -5.58 -19.80
CA GLU A 117 1.13 -6.37 -19.16
C GLU A 117 0.61 -7.72 -18.65
N LEU A 118 -0.57 -7.77 -18.04
CA LEU A 118 -1.19 -9.03 -17.62
C LEU A 118 -1.49 -9.92 -18.82
N SER A 119 -2.01 -9.36 -19.91
CA SER A 119 -2.32 -10.12 -21.12
C SER A 119 -1.07 -10.73 -21.78
N SER A 120 0.04 -10.00 -21.83
CA SER A 120 1.30 -10.51 -22.39
C SER A 120 1.88 -11.60 -21.49
N LEU A 121 1.77 -11.46 -20.17
CA LEU A 121 2.19 -12.47 -19.22
C LEU A 121 1.33 -13.74 -19.29
N GLN A 122 0.03 -13.61 -19.57
CA GLN A 122 -0.85 -14.76 -19.84
C GLN A 122 -0.43 -15.51 -21.10
N VAL A 123 0.02 -14.82 -22.15
CA VAL A 123 0.58 -15.47 -23.35
C VAL A 123 1.87 -16.22 -23.00
N GLN A 124 2.75 -15.62 -22.19
CA GLN A 124 3.97 -16.31 -21.72
C GLN A 124 3.64 -17.57 -20.90
N LEU A 125 2.64 -17.50 -20.01
CA LEU A 125 2.20 -18.67 -19.25
C LEU A 125 1.65 -19.80 -20.13
N ARG A 126 0.94 -19.47 -21.22
CA ARG A 126 0.51 -20.49 -22.19
C ARG A 126 1.70 -21.13 -22.89
N HIS A 127 2.70 -20.34 -23.28
CA HIS A 127 3.92 -20.88 -23.87
C HIS A 127 4.69 -21.79 -22.89
N LEU A 128 4.76 -21.43 -21.61
CA LEU A 128 5.33 -22.30 -20.58
C LEU A 128 4.56 -23.62 -20.44
N ALA A 129 3.23 -23.62 -20.63
CA ALA A 129 2.44 -24.85 -20.63
C ALA A 129 2.74 -25.74 -21.86
N GLU A 130 3.01 -25.16 -23.03
CA GLU A 130 3.46 -25.93 -24.21
C GLU A 130 4.82 -26.58 -23.96
N LEU A 131 5.72 -25.89 -23.25
CA LEU A 131 7.02 -26.43 -22.85
C LEU A 131 6.90 -27.51 -21.75
N ASP A 132 5.88 -27.47 -20.90
CA ASP A 132 5.58 -28.57 -19.97
C ASP A 132 5.21 -29.86 -20.74
N GLU A 133 4.47 -29.74 -21.86
CA GLU A 133 4.16 -30.89 -22.72
C GLU A 133 5.42 -31.46 -23.40
N THR A 134 6.35 -30.61 -23.84
CA THR A 134 7.62 -31.09 -24.39
C THR A 134 8.49 -31.75 -23.32
N LEU A 135 8.47 -31.25 -22.07
CA LEU A 135 9.13 -31.89 -20.93
C LEU A 135 8.55 -33.28 -20.65
N LEU A 136 7.22 -33.42 -20.68
CA LEU A 136 6.55 -34.70 -20.51
C LEU A 136 6.94 -35.69 -21.61
N GLY A 137 6.96 -35.26 -22.87
CA GLY A 137 7.43 -36.09 -23.99
C GLY A 137 8.89 -36.52 -23.83
N GLY A 138 9.78 -35.60 -23.43
CA GLY A 138 11.19 -35.91 -23.16
C GLY A 138 11.37 -36.95 -22.03
N ARG A 139 10.59 -36.84 -20.95
CA ARG A 139 10.60 -37.83 -19.85
C ARG A 139 10.16 -39.21 -20.30
N GLN A 140 9.11 -39.30 -21.12
CA GLN A 140 8.64 -40.55 -21.68
C GLN A 140 9.71 -41.19 -22.59
N ALA A 141 10.32 -40.40 -23.47
CA ALA A 141 11.39 -40.87 -24.34
C ALA A 141 12.63 -41.35 -23.55
N SER A 142 13.02 -40.65 -22.48
CA SER A 142 14.09 -41.13 -21.58
C SER A 142 13.74 -42.48 -20.95
N GLN A 143 12.48 -42.67 -20.53
CA GLN A 143 12.05 -43.92 -19.90
C GLN A 143 12.00 -45.09 -20.91
N GLU A 144 11.61 -44.83 -22.15
CA GLU A 144 11.66 -45.80 -23.24
C GLU A 144 13.11 -46.21 -23.56
N LEU A 145 14.02 -45.24 -23.70
CA LEU A 145 15.45 -45.49 -23.92
C LEU A 145 16.07 -46.28 -22.76
N LEU A 146 15.74 -45.95 -21.51
CA LEU A 146 16.21 -46.68 -20.33
C LEU A 146 15.76 -48.15 -20.38
N THR A 147 14.52 -48.41 -20.80
CA THR A 147 13.99 -49.76 -20.97
C THR A 147 14.76 -50.53 -22.06
N GLN A 148 15.06 -49.87 -23.18
CA GLN A 148 15.87 -50.46 -24.26
C GLN A 148 17.30 -50.75 -23.80
N VAL A 149 17.93 -49.83 -23.05
CA VAL A 149 19.26 -50.04 -22.48
C VAL A 149 19.28 -51.27 -21.58
N HIS A 150 18.32 -51.41 -20.66
CA HIS A 150 18.23 -52.60 -19.79
C HIS A 150 18.04 -53.90 -20.58
N HIS A 151 17.23 -53.88 -21.64
CA HIS A 151 17.07 -55.02 -22.52
C HIS A 151 18.37 -55.40 -23.24
N LEU A 152 19.08 -54.43 -23.82
CA LEU A 152 20.36 -54.64 -24.49
C LEU A 152 21.46 -55.11 -23.50
N GLU A 153 21.45 -54.63 -22.26
CA GLU A 153 22.34 -55.10 -21.19
C GLU A 153 22.06 -56.57 -20.85
N SER A 154 20.79 -56.95 -20.69
CA SER A 154 20.39 -58.34 -20.47
C SER A 154 20.85 -59.23 -21.64
N ASN A 155 20.59 -58.82 -22.89
CA ASN A 155 21.00 -59.57 -24.08
C ASN A 155 22.51 -59.71 -24.20
N LYS A 156 23.26 -58.65 -23.82
CA LYS A 156 24.73 -58.70 -23.75
C LYS A 156 25.18 -59.82 -22.82
N THR A 157 24.66 -59.84 -21.59
CA THR A 157 25.05 -60.86 -20.60
C THR A 157 24.68 -62.27 -21.05
N GLN A 158 23.53 -62.45 -21.70
CA GLN A 158 23.13 -63.74 -22.26
C GLN A 158 24.07 -64.19 -23.38
N LEU A 159 24.38 -63.32 -24.35
CA LEU A 159 25.29 -63.64 -25.45
C LEU A 159 26.71 -63.96 -24.96
N GLU A 160 27.22 -63.22 -23.97
CA GLU A 160 28.52 -63.48 -23.34
C GLU A 160 28.56 -64.88 -22.70
N GLN A 161 27.50 -65.26 -21.99
CA GLN A 161 27.37 -66.58 -21.38
C GLN A 161 27.27 -67.69 -22.43
N GLU A 162 26.44 -67.52 -23.47
CA GLU A 162 26.30 -68.50 -24.54
C GLU A 162 27.59 -68.70 -25.35
N ILE A 163 28.34 -67.62 -25.63
CA ILE A 163 29.66 -67.70 -26.28
C ILE A 163 30.63 -68.48 -25.41
N LYS A 164 30.63 -68.24 -24.09
CA LYS A 164 31.48 -68.96 -23.13
C LYS A 164 31.15 -70.46 -23.11
N GLU A 165 29.86 -70.81 -23.07
CA GLU A 165 29.41 -72.21 -23.11
C GLU A 165 29.82 -72.91 -24.41
N ILE A 166 29.70 -72.24 -25.57
CA ILE A 166 30.16 -72.80 -26.85
C ILE A 166 31.68 -72.95 -26.87
N GLN A 167 32.42 -71.99 -26.30
CA GLN A 167 33.87 -72.08 -26.16
C GLN A 167 34.29 -73.29 -25.32
N GLU A 168 33.61 -73.52 -24.20
CA GLU A 168 33.84 -74.69 -23.34
C GLU A 168 33.55 -76.00 -24.10
N LYS A 169 32.44 -76.06 -24.85
CA LYS A 169 32.11 -77.22 -25.72
C LYS A 169 33.16 -77.47 -26.81
N LEU A 170 33.66 -76.41 -27.46
CA LEU A 170 34.74 -76.52 -28.45
C LEU A 170 36.04 -77.04 -27.81
N ASN A 171 36.42 -76.51 -26.64
CA ASN A 171 37.61 -76.97 -25.91
C ASN A 171 37.51 -78.46 -25.53
N LEU A 172 36.32 -78.93 -25.13
CA LEU A 172 36.07 -80.35 -24.83
C LEU A 172 36.23 -81.23 -26.07
N LEU A 173 35.73 -80.79 -27.24
CA LEU A 173 35.88 -81.54 -28.50
C LEU A 173 37.35 -81.62 -28.95
N SER A 174 38.10 -80.52 -28.79
CA SER A 174 39.51 -80.45 -29.24
C SER A 174 40.49 -81.22 -28.35
N THR A 175 40.12 -81.56 -27.12
CA THR A 175 40.97 -82.31 -26.17
C THR A 175 40.80 -83.83 -26.28
N GLN A 176 39.90 -84.30 -27.14
CA GLN A 176 39.52 -85.71 -27.25
C GLN A 176 40.34 -86.44 -28.33
N THR A 177 40.89 -87.61 -27.97
CA THR A 177 41.76 -88.42 -28.83
C THR A 177 41.05 -89.59 -29.52
N GLU A 178 39.86 -89.96 -29.05
CA GLU A 178 39.00 -91.00 -29.65
C GLU A 178 37.92 -90.39 -30.55
N ALA A 179 37.55 -91.10 -31.61
CA ALA A 179 36.47 -90.70 -32.53
C ALA A 179 35.08 -90.97 -31.87
N LYS A 180 34.83 -90.31 -30.74
CA LYS A 180 33.61 -90.40 -29.93
C LYS A 180 33.19 -89.02 -29.47
N CYS A 181 31.89 -88.76 -29.40
CA CYS A 181 31.37 -87.51 -28.87
C CYS A 181 31.57 -87.41 -27.34
N PRO A 182 32.10 -86.30 -26.78
CA PRO A 182 32.29 -86.14 -25.33
C PRO A 182 30.97 -85.85 -24.59
N LEU A 183 29.92 -85.47 -25.33
CA LEU A 183 28.64 -85.03 -24.75
C LEU A 183 27.60 -86.15 -24.73
N CYS A 184 27.71 -87.14 -25.62
CA CYS A 184 26.73 -88.23 -25.74
C CYS A 184 27.36 -89.62 -25.98
N GLU A 185 28.69 -89.72 -25.89
CA GLU A 185 29.49 -90.96 -25.97
C GLU A 185 29.33 -91.79 -27.26
N ARG A 186 28.65 -91.23 -28.27
CA ARG A 186 28.39 -91.91 -29.54
C ARG A 186 29.66 -91.96 -30.40
N GLU A 187 29.95 -93.12 -30.98
CA GLU A 187 31.01 -93.28 -31.97
C GLU A 187 30.71 -92.39 -33.18
N LEU A 188 31.70 -91.59 -33.56
CA LEU A 188 31.64 -90.67 -34.69
C LEU A 188 32.86 -90.93 -35.56
N GLU A 189 32.70 -90.93 -36.88
CA GLU A 189 33.86 -90.86 -37.76
C GLU A 189 34.56 -89.50 -37.60
N VAL A 190 35.85 -89.43 -37.92
CA VAL A 190 36.67 -88.21 -37.84
C VAL A 190 36.03 -87.03 -38.58
N GLU A 191 35.30 -87.31 -39.66
CA GLU A 191 34.54 -86.33 -40.44
C GLU A 191 33.31 -85.80 -39.70
N GLY A 192 32.62 -86.64 -38.92
CA GLY A 192 31.49 -86.24 -38.08
C GLY A 192 31.89 -85.33 -36.92
N LEU A 193 33.06 -85.56 -36.33
CA LEU A 193 33.65 -84.67 -35.31
C LEU A 193 33.99 -83.29 -35.88
N LYS A 194 34.65 -83.24 -37.04
CA LYS A 194 34.96 -81.98 -37.75
C LYS A 194 33.71 -81.19 -38.15
N LEU A 195 32.63 -81.88 -38.52
CA LEU A 195 31.35 -81.23 -38.83
C LEU A 195 30.75 -80.55 -37.59
N ILE A 196 30.82 -81.19 -36.44
CA ILE A 196 30.32 -80.64 -35.16
C ILE A 196 31.18 -79.46 -34.70
N GLU A 197 32.51 -79.56 -34.79
CA GLU A 197 33.42 -78.46 -34.49
C GLU A 197 33.15 -77.23 -35.38
N THR A 198 33.01 -77.44 -36.70
CA THR A 198 32.67 -76.36 -37.64
C THR A 198 31.34 -75.70 -37.25
N LYS A 199 30.30 -76.47 -36.94
CA LYS A 199 29.00 -75.92 -36.51
C LYS A 199 29.09 -75.06 -35.25
N TYR A 200 29.79 -75.53 -34.22
CA TYR A 200 29.97 -74.75 -33.00
C TYR A 200 30.86 -73.53 -33.22
N ALA A 201 31.87 -73.62 -34.09
CA ALA A 201 32.71 -72.49 -34.46
C ALA A 201 31.90 -71.41 -35.20
N ASP A 202 31.02 -71.80 -36.12
CA ASP A 202 30.12 -70.91 -36.85
C ASP A 202 29.08 -70.26 -35.91
N ASP A 203 28.47 -71.04 -35.01
CA ASP A 203 27.53 -70.51 -34.02
C ASP A 203 28.20 -69.50 -33.08
N ARG A 204 29.40 -69.82 -32.57
CA ARG A 204 30.21 -68.89 -31.76
C ARG A 204 30.50 -67.61 -32.54
N HIS A 205 30.87 -67.72 -33.81
CA HIS A 205 31.16 -66.55 -34.64
C HIS A 205 29.90 -65.69 -34.85
N SER A 206 28.76 -66.31 -35.13
CA SER A 206 27.46 -65.64 -35.28
C SER A 206 27.05 -64.89 -34.00
N LYS A 207 27.15 -65.55 -32.84
CA LYS A 207 26.86 -64.90 -31.55
C LYS A 207 27.85 -63.79 -31.20
N SER A 208 29.14 -63.96 -31.53
CA SER A 208 30.13 -62.89 -31.36
C SER A 208 29.83 -61.67 -32.23
N ASN A 209 29.34 -61.87 -33.45
CA ASN A 209 28.89 -60.77 -34.31
C ASN A 209 27.64 -60.09 -33.73
N SER A 210 26.69 -60.87 -33.22
CA SER A 210 25.48 -60.35 -32.54
C SER A 210 25.85 -59.55 -31.28
N LEU A 211 26.83 -60.01 -30.50
CA LEU A 211 27.33 -59.31 -29.33
C LEU A 211 27.95 -57.95 -29.70
N LYS A 212 28.73 -57.90 -30.79
CA LYS A 212 29.31 -56.65 -31.29
C LYS A 212 28.23 -55.66 -31.73
N LEU A 213 27.21 -56.13 -32.46
CA LEU A 213 26.08 -55.29 -32.87
C LEU A 213 25.30 -54.75 -31.65
N ASN A 214 25.00 -55.64 -30.69
CA ASN A 214 24.33 -55.28 -29.44
C ASN A 214 25.14 -54.26 -28.62
N GLN A 215 26.47 -54.38 -28.58
CA GLN A 215 27.34 -53.43 -27.89
C GLN A 215 27.31 -52.04 -28.56
N VAL A 216 27.33 -51.97 -29.90
CA VAL A 216 27.24 -50.70 -30.63
C VAL A 216 25.90 -50.01 -30.37
N GLU A 217 24.80 -50.76 -30.40
CA GLU A 217 23.46 -50.24 -30.12
C GLU A 217 23.32 -49.79 -28.66
N LEU A 218 23.88 -50.57 -27.72
CA LEU A 218 23.90 -50.23 -26.29
C LEU A 218 24.65 -48.92 -26.03
N ASP A 219 25.84 -48.75 -26.61
CA ASP A 219 26.64 -47.54 -26.43
C ASP A 219 25.92 -46.32 -27.02
N LYS A 220 25.31 -46.48 -28.21
CA LYS A 220 24.47 -45.43 -28.81
C LYS A 220 23.32 -45.03 -27.89
N ASN A 221 22.52 -45.99 -27.44
CA ASN A 221 21.34 -45.70 -26.61
C ASN A 221 21.71 -45.09 -25.25
N LYS A 222 22.85 -45.49 -24.66
CA LYS A 222 23.38 -44.85 -23.45
C LYS A 222 23.76 -43.39 -23.67
N THR A 223 24.46 -43.07 -24.76
CA THR A 223 24.82 -41.68 -25.07
C THR A 223 23.58 -40.82 -25.34
N GLU A 224 22.58 -41.36 -26.03
CA GLU A 224 21.32 -40.68 -26.32
C GLU A 224 20.53 -40.44 -25.02
N LEU A 225 20.42 -41.44 -24.15
CA LEU A 225 19.76 -41.33 -22.84
C LEU A 225 20.41 -40.24 -21.97
N GLU A 226 21.74 -40.24 -21.83
CA GLU A 226 22.45 -39.24 -21.05
C GLU A 226 22.25 -37.81 -21.59
N SER A 227 22.19 -37.67 -22.92
CA SER A 227 21.94 -36.36 -23.56
C SER A 227 20.51 -35.87 -23.27
N LEU A 228 19.53 -36.76 -23.39
CA LEU A 228 18.12 -36.44 -23.19
C LEU A 228 17.81 -36.15 -21.72
N GLU A 229 18.37 -36.92 -20.78
CA GLU A 229 18.22 -36.67 -19.34
C GLU A 229 18.77 -35.30 -18.92
N LYS A 230 19.90 -34.87 -19.52
CA LYS A 230 20.46 -33.53 -19.30
C LYS A 230 19.53 -32.44 -19.83
N GLU A 231 18.99 -32.62 -21.04
CA GLU A 231 18.02 -31.68 -21.63
C GLU A 231 16.75 -31.57 -20.79
N VAL A 232 16.16 -32.71 -20.39
CA VAL A 232 14.98 -32.78 -19.51
C VAL A 232 15.24 -32.08 -18.19
N SER A 233 16.40 -32.31 -17.56
CA SER A 233 16.75 -31.68 -16.28
C SER A 233 16.92 -30.17 -16.39
N GLN A 234 17.54 -29.69 -17.48
CA GLN A 234 17.71 -28.26 -17.73
C GLN A 234 16.37 -27.58 -18.03
N LEU A 235 15.52 -28.21 -18.83
CA LEU A 235 14.19 -27.71 -19.18
C LEU A 235 13.30 -27.64 -17.92
N ASP A 236 13.27 -28.69 -17.10
CA ASP A 236 12.50 -28.72 -15.84
C ASP A 236 12.94 -27.62 -14.86
N ALA A 237 14.25 -27.39 -14.70
CA ALA A 237 14.77 -26.34 -13.85
C ALA A 237 14.36 -24.94 -14.33
N ARG A 238 14.48 -24.68 -15.64
CA ARG A 238 14.07 -23.41 -16.26
C ARG A 238 12.57 -23.18 -16.12
N LEU A 239 11.77 -24.19 -16.43
CA LEU A 239 10.31 -24.12 -16.32
C LEU A 239 9.84 -23.80 -14.90
N LYS A 240 10.42 -24.44 -13.89
CA LYS A 240 10.11 -24.15 -12.48
C LYS A 240 10.41 -22.70 -12.12
N GLN A 241 11.57 -22.19 -12.52
CA GLN A 241 11.97 -20.81 -12.26
C GLN A 241 11.06 -19.80 -12.98
N ASP A 242 10.83 -20.01 -14.27
CA ASP A 242 10.04 -19.09 -15.10
C ASP A 242 8.57 -19.06 -14.66
N ARG A 243 8.01 -20.22 -14.31
CA ARG A 243 6.64 -20.34 -13.80
C ARG A 243 6.48 -19.61 -12.46
N ALA A 244 7.41 -19.79 -11.52
CA ALA A 244 7.36 -19.08 -10.24
C ALA A 244 7.46 -17.56 -10.42
N SER A 245 8.35 -17.10 -11.30
CA SER A 245 8.51 -15.68 -11.64
C SER A 245 7.23 -15.12 -12.29
N ALA A 246 6.66 -15.82 -13.25
CA ALA A 246 5.44 -15.41 -13.94
C ALA A 246 4.22 -15.37 -13.00
N GLN A 247 4.04 -16.38 -12.14
CA GLN A 247 2.93 -16.44 -11.17
C GLN A 247 3.01 -15.31 -10.13
N SER A 248 4.21 -15.00 -9.65
CA SER A 248 4.43 -13.86 -8.75
C SER A 248 4.04 -12.53 -9.42
N LYS A 249 4.49 -12.31 -10.65
CA LYS A 249 4.14 -11.13 -11.45
C LYS A 249 2.64 -11.02 -11.73
N VAL A 250 1.97 -12.13 -12.06
CA VAL A 250 0.50 -12.16 -12.25
C VAL A 250 -0.21 -11.71 -10.99
N SER A 251 0.22 -12.19 -9.82
CA SER A 251 -0.40 -11.85 -8.53
C SER A 251 -0.28 -10.35 -8.24
N ILE A 252 0.92 -9.78 -8.43
CA ILE A 252 1.18 -8.35 -8.25
C ILE A 252 0.35 -7.51 -9.23
N LEU A 253 0.36 -7.85 -10.52
CA LEU A 253 -0.40 -7.12 -11.54
C LEU A 253 -1.91 -7.19 -11.29
N SER A 254 -2.43 -8.36 -10.87
CA SER A 254 -3.86 -8.52 -10.57
C SER A 254 -4.29 -7.65 -9.40
N GLN A 255 -3.46 -7.56 -8.35
CA GLN A 255 -3.71 -6.65 -7.23
C GLN A 255 -3.67 -5.19 -7.69
N SER A 256 -2.65 -4.78 -8.44
CA SER A 256 -2.54 -3.40 -8.95
C SER A 256 -3.69 -3.02 -9.89
N ILE A 257 -4.21 -3.97 -10.68
CA ILE A 257 -5.40 -3.79 -11.51
C ILE A 257 -6.62 -3.56 -10.63
N SER A 258 -6.84 -4.38 -9.60
CA SER A 258 -7.97 -4.23 -8.67
C SER A 258 -7.94 -2.87 -7.99
N GLU A 259 -6.76 -2.43 -7.50
CA GLU A 259 -6.59 -1.12 -6.87
C GLU A 259 -6.86 0.04 -7.85
N ALA A 260 -6.44 -0.10 -9.12
CA ALA A 260 -6.68 0.90 -10.15
C ALA A 260 -8.16 0.93 -10.61
N GLU A 261 -8.84 -0.21 -10.65
CA GLU A 261 -10.29 -0.31 -10.92
C GLU A 261 -11.11 0.30 -9.79
N GLU A 262 -10.77 -0.02 -8.53
CA GLU A 262 -11.38 0.62 -7.37
C GLU A 262 -11.15 2.13 -7.36
N ALA A 263 -9.94 2.58 -7.74
CA ALA A 263 -9.67 4.00 -7.88
C ALA A 263 -10.53 4.67 -8.96
N GLY A 264 -10.74 3.98 -10.08
CA GLY A 264 -11.65 4.43 -11.13
C GLY A 264 -13.11 4.50 -10.68
N ASN A 265 -13.57 3.51 -9.91
CA ASN A 265 -14.93 3.49 -9.36
C ASN A 265 -15.16 4.66 -8.38
N ARG A 266 -14.20 4.90 -7.49
CA ARG A 266 -14.24 6.03 -6.53
C ARG A 266 -14.19 7.41 -7.19
N LEU A 267 -13.74 7.53 -8.43
CA LEU A 267 -13.80 8.78 -9.19
C LEU A 267 -15.19 9.03 -9.79
N ASN A 268 -15.98 7.98 -9.98
CA ASN A 268 -17.32 8.05 -10.58
C ASN A 268 -18.44 8.16 -9.53
N GLU A 269 -18.12 7.91 -8.25
CA GLU A 269 -18.97 8.17 -7.08
C GLU A 269 -18.94 9.65 -6.69
#